data_AF-A0A7Z7QN72-F1
#
_entry.id   AF-A0A7Z7QN72-F1
#
_cell.length_a   1.000
_cell.length_b   1.000
_cell.length_c   1.000
_cell.angle_alpha   90.00
_cell.angle_beta   90.00
_cell.angle_gamma   90.00
#
_symmetry.space_group_name_H-M   'P 1'
#
loop_
_entity.id
_entity.type
_entity.pdbx_description
1 polymer ?
#
loop_
_entity_poly.entity_id
_entity_poly.type
_entity_poly.pdbx_seq_one_letter_code
_entity_poly.pdbx_strand_id
1 'polypeptide(L)'
;MYKKGVYNYKEALIIATGFSTVSATFMIIVARTLDLIPHWNLYFWSCLVITFVVTAISAHLPPISKASTAYYNNQEGYQEVVVEGSRWKSAWMEVKKQSHEALPLVKNVWLNFKDGLEMTIAILPSILSIGFVGLLLANFTPVIDILSYIFYPFVYLFPIADQALLAKASAISIIEMFLPSLLVVNTTLQVKFVVGITSVSAIIFFSALVPCILATEIKVPIWQLVCIWFIRVTLTLLITIPLSLVLF
;
A
#
# COMPACT_ATOMS: atom_id res chain seq x y z
N MET A 1 -13.44 10.10 6.70
CA MET A 1 -12.96 11.39 6.16
C MET A 1 -13.57 11.72 4.81
N TYR A 2 -13.52 10.84 3.81
CA TYR A 2 -14.16 11.06 2.51
C TYR A 2 -15.66 11.40 2.61
N LYS A 3 -16.46 10.59 3.33
CA LYS A 3 -17.90 10.89 3.61
C LYS A 3 -18.12 12.28 4.24
N LYS A 4 -17.17 12.75 5.05
CA LYS A 4 -17.27 14.03 5.77
C LYS A 4 -16.83 15.25 4.93
N GLY A 5 -16.43 15.05 3.68
CA GLY A 5 -16.01 16.15 2.79
C GLY A 5 -14.63 16.71 3.11
N VAL A 6 -13.84 16.03 3.96
CA VAL A 6 -12.47 16.46 4.30
C VAL A 6 -11.51 16.17 3.15
N TYR A 7 -11.72 15.05 2.45
CA TYR A 7 -10.93 14.68 1.28
C TYR A 7 -11.82 14.65 0.04
N ASN A 8 -11.31 15.13 -1.08
CA ASN A 8 -11.91 14.84 -2.37
C ASN A 8 -11.60 13.39 -2.81
N TYR A 9 -12.23 12.94 -3.89
CA TYR A 9 -12.05 11.56 -4.38
C TYR A 9 -10.59 11.23 -4.69
N LYS A 10 -9.86 12.14 -5.35
CA LYS A 10 -8.45 11.97 -5.70
C LYS A 10 -7.55 11.84 -4.46
N GLU A 11 -7.74 12.69 -3.45
CA GLU A 11 -7.02 12.61 -2.18
C GLU A 11 -7.32 11.31 -1.43
N ALA A 12 -8.58 10.91 -1.36
CA ALA A 12 -8.98 9.65 -0.76
C ALA A 12 -8.32 8.45 -1.46
N LEU A 13 -8.25 8.48 -2.80
CA LEU A 13 -7.56 7.46 -3.61
C LEU A 13 -6.06 7.41 -3.31
N ILE A 14 -5.37 8.57 -3.26
CA ILE A 14 -3.93 8.64 -2.92
C ILE A 14 -3.67 8.05 -1.53
N ILE A 15 -4.49 8.41 -0.54
CA ILE A 15 -4.34 7.91 0.83
C ILE A 15 -4.56 6.39 0.90
N ALA A 16 -5.64 5.91 0.29
CA ALA A 16 -5.99 4.49 0.32
C ALA A 16 -4.95 3.61 -0.40
N THR A 17 -4.32 4.11 -1.47
CA THR A 17 -3.41 3.32 -2.31
C THR A 17 -1.93 3.59 -2.09
N GLY A 18 -1.58 4.70 -1.44
CA GLY A 18 -0.19 5.16 -1.27
C GLY A 18 0.31 5.25 0.16
N PHE A 19 -0.60 5.32 1.15
CA PHE A 19 -0.23 5.51 2.56
C PHE A 19 -0.78 4.41 3.49
N SER A 20 -1.49 3.43 2.94
CA SER A 20 -1.98 2.25 3.69
C SER A 20 -0.93 1.14 3.74
N THR A 21 0.25 1.46 4.28
CA THR A 21 1.38 0.52 4.37
C THR A 21 1.16 -0.56 5.43
N VAL A 22 1.96 -1.61 5.34
CA VAL A 22 1.97 -2.72 6.30
C VAL A 22 2.56 -2.28 7.64
N SER A 23 2.26 -3.01 8.72
CA SER A 23 2.79 -2.69 10.05
C SER A 23 4.28 -3.01 10.17
N ALA A 24 4.99 -2.26 11.02
CA ALA A 24 6.40 -2.54 11.32
C ALA A 24 6.61 -3.98 11.84
N THR A 25 5.66 -4.51 12.61
CA THR A 25 5.67 -5.91 13.06
C THR A 25 5.70 -6.89 11.89
N PHE A 26 4.91 -6.64 10.84
CA PHE A 26 4.92 -7.46 9.65
C PHE A 26 6.22 -7.32 8.86
N MET A 27 6.78 -6.11 8.79
CA MET A 27 8.09 -5.87 8.18
C MET A 27 9.19 -6.69 8.87
N ILE A 28 9.13 -6.88 10.20
CA ILE A 28 10.06 -7.75 10.93
C ILE A 28 9.92 -9.21 10.50
N ILE A 29 8.70 -9.69 10.24
CA ILE A 29 8.46 -11.06 9.77
C ILE A 29 9.13 -11.24 8.40
N VAL A 30 8.89 -10.32 7.46
CA VAL A 30 9.54 -10.33 6.14
C VAL A 30 11.07 -10.29 6.28
N ALA A 31 11.59 -9.40 7.12
CA ALA A 31 13.02 -9.29 7.35
C ALA A 31 13.64 -10.57 7.93
N ARG A 32 12.94 -11.27 8.84
CA ARG A 32 13.38 -12.58 9.35
C ARG A 32 13.39 -13.64 8.26
N THR A 33 12.33 -13.71 7.47
CA THR A 33 12.22 -14.68 6.36
C THR A 33 13.31 -14.50 5.31
N LEU A 34 13.71 -13.26 5.06
CA LEU A 34 14.72 -12.91 4.07
C LEU A 34 16.13 -12.77 4.66
N ASP A 35 16.33 -13.07 5.94
CA ASP A 35 17.60 -12.89 6.65
C ASP A 35 18.16 -11.45 6.56
N LEU A 36 17.25 -10.46 6.56
CA LEU A 36 17.55 -9.03 6.54
C LEU A 36 17.62 -8.41 7.94
N ILE A 37 17.42 -9.20 9.01
CA ILE A 37 17.46 -8.70 10.40
C ILE A 37 18.81 -8.05 10.75
N PRO A 38 19.98 -8.59 10.34
CA PRO A 38 21.26 -7.90 10.55
C PRO A 38 21.29 -6.49 9.93
N HIS A 39 20.50 -6.26 8.87
CA HIS A 39 20.36 -5.00 8.15
C HIS A 39 19.02 -4.30 8.45
N TRP A 40 18.39 -4.56 9.60
CA TRP A 40 17.04 -4.09 9.93
C TRP A 40 16.84 -2.58 9.69
N ASN A 41 17.74 -1.74 10.23
CA ASN A 41 17.61 -0.29 10.08
C ASN A 41 17.66 0.14 8.61
N LEU A 42 18.60 -0.43 7.84
CA LEU A 42 18.72 -0.14 6.41
C LEU A 42 17.46 -0.56 5.67
N TYR A 43 16.97 -1.78 5.91
CA TYR A 43 15.73 -2.29 5.30
C TYR A 43 14.52 -1.44 5.67
N PHE A 44 14.31 -1.17 6.95
CA PHE A 44 13.16 -0.41 7.45
C PHE A 44 13.10 1.00 6.87
N TRP A 45 14.21 1.75 6.95
CA TRP A 45 14.27 3.12 6.43
C TRP A 45 14.20 3.16 4.91
N SER A 46 14.80 2.19 4.21
CA SER A 46 14.68 2.09 2.75
C SER A 46 13.24 1.82 2.34
N CYS A 47 12.55 0.88 2.98
CA CYS A 47 11.12 0.63 2.76
C CYS A 47 10.31 1.92 2.92
N LEU A 48 10.53 2.66 4.01
CA LEU A 48 9.81 3.91 4.27
C LEU A 48 10.09 4.93 3.16
N VAL A 49 11.35 5.28 2.93
CA VAL A 49 11.72 6.33 1.96
C VAL A 49 11.23 5.96 0.56
N ILE A 50 11.46 4.73 0.11
CA ILE A 50 11.07 4.28 -1.23
C ILE A 50 9.54 4.28 -1.36
N THR A 51 8.82 3.80 -0.35
CA THR A 51 7.34 3.80 -0.40
C THR A 51 6.79 5.21 -0.53
N PHE A 52 7.34 6.18 0.21
CA PHE A 52 6.94 7.59 0.13
C PHE A 52 7.29 8.21 -1.22
N VAL A 53 8.49 7.94 -1.76
CA VAL A 53 8.90 8.41 -3.09
C VAL A 53 8.00 7.83 -4.18
N VAL A 54 7.72 6.52 -4.14
CA VAL A 54 6.82 5.84 -5.07
C VAL A 54 5.41 6.43 -4.98
N THR A 55 4.91 6.72 -3.78
CA THR A 55 3.62 7.40 -3.58
C THR A 55 3.60 8.80 -4.15
N ALA A 56 4.66 9.60 -3.91
CA ALA A 56 4.77 10.95 -4.46
C ALA A 56 4.74 10.92 -6.00
N ILE A 57 5.49 10.01 -6.63
CA ILE A 57 5.52 9.89 -8.10
C ILE A 57 4.18 9.36 -8.64
N SER A 58 3.66 8.27 -8.08
CA SER A 58 2.43 7.62 -8.57
C SER A 58 1.19 8.50 -8.42
N ALA A 59 1.14 9.41 -7.45
CA ALA A 59 0.05 10.39 -7.32
C ALA A 59 -0.09 11.32 -8.55
N HIS A 60 1.00 11.50 -9.32
CA HIS A 60 1.03 12.29 -10.54
C HIS A 60 0.87 11.46 -11.82
N LEU A 61 0.78 10.13 -11.73
CA LEU A 61 0.56 9.24 -12.87
C LEU A 61 -0.91 8.79 -12.97
N PRO A 62 -1.43 8.51 -14.18
CA PRO A 62 -2.76 7.93 -14.33
C PRO A 62 -2.80 6.51 -13.72
N PRO A 63 -3.94 6.05 -13.18
CA PRO A 63 -5.24 6.70 -13.17
C PRO A 63 -5.41 7.79 -12.11
N ILE A 64 -4.53 7.88 -11.11
CA ILE A 64 -4.68 8.80 -9.96
C ILE A 64 -4.67 10.27 -10.40
N SER A 65 -3.78 10.65 -11.32
CA SER A 65 -3.69 12.04 -11.77
C SER A 65 -4.97 12.53 -12.48
N LYS A 66 -5.69 11.61 -13.12
CA LYS A 66 -6.96 11.83 -13.84
C LYS A 66 -8.21 11.60 -12.97
N ALA A 67 -8.04 11.23 -11.70
CA ALA A 67 -9.15 11.02 -10.79
C ALA A 67 -9.89 12.34 -10.50
N SER A 68 -11.21 12.25 -10.29
CA SER A 68 -12.05 13.42 -10.01
C SER A 68 -11.63 14.11 -8.72
N THR A 69 -11.71 15.44 -8.70
CA THR A 69 -11.57 16.26 -7.49
C THR A 69 -12.92 16.58 -6.84
N ALA A 70 -14.00 15.92 -7.27
CA ALA A 70 -15.29 16.02 -6.61
C ALA A 70 -15.24 15.40 -5.21
N TYR A 71 -15.96 16.03 -4.27
CA TYR A 71 -16.18 15.49 -2.95
C TYR A 71 -17.35 14.51 -2.95
N TYR A 72 -17.48 13.74 -1.87
CA TYR A 72 -18.56 12.76 -1.70
C TYR A 72 -19.94 13.40 -1.97
N ASN A 73 -20.74 12.77 -2.83
CA ASN A 73 -22.05 13.28 -3.28
C ASN A 73 -22.05 14.72 -3.82
N ASN A 74 -20.95 15.19 -4.41
CA ASN A 74 -20.77 16.56 -4.90
C ASN A 74 -21.03 17.65 -3.84
N GLN A 75 -20.88 17.32 -2.56
CA GLN A 75 -20.97 18.32 -1.49
C GLN A 75 -19.82 19.33 -1.61
N GLU A 76 -19.98 20.52 -1.03
CA GLU A 76 -18.86 21.46 -0.91
C GLU A 76 -17.78 20.85 -0.01
N GLY A 77 -16.53 20.98 -0.46
CA GLY A 77 -15.37 20.54 0.33
C GLY A 77 -15.27 21.32 1.63
N TYR A 78 -14.67 20.70 2.64
CA TYR A 78 -14.34 21.41 3.87
C TYR A 78 -13.40 22.59 3.54
N GLN A 79 -13.86 23.82 3.73
CA GLN A 79 -13.03 25.00 3.47
C GLN A 79 -11.92 25.11 4.54
N GLU A 80 -10.67 25.11 4.09
CA GLU A 80 -9.55 25.44 4.97
C GLU A 80 -9.67 26.91 5.40
N VAL A 81 -9.93 27.12 6.69
CA VAL A 81 -9.97 28.46 7.27
C VAL A 81 -8.54 28.97 7.40
N VAL A 82 -8.21 30.03 6.66
CA VAL A 82 -6.92 30.72 6.81
C VAL A 82 -6.86 31.33 8.20
N VAL A 83 -5.95 30.82 9.04
CA VAL A 83 -5.80 31.30 10.41
C VAL A 83 -5.04 32.62 10.41
N GLU A 84 -5.74 33.73 10.68
CA GLU A 84 -5.13 35.02 10.94
C GLU A 84 -4.70 35.14 12.42
N GLY A 85 -3.47 35.59 12.67
CA GLY A 85 -2.92 35.77 14.03
C GLY A 85 -2.21 34.54 14.62
N SER A 86 -2.36 34.32 15.93
CA SER A 86 -1.61 33.28 16.65
C SER A 86 -2.18 31.88 16.36
N ARG A 87 -1.49 31.13 15.49
CA ARG A 87 -1.81 29.73 15.15
C ARG A 87 -2.01 28.82 16.37
N TRP A 88 -1.21 29.01 17.42
CA TRP A 88 -1.33 28.25 18.67
C TRP A 88 -2.66 28.48 19.39
N LYS A 89 -3.13 29.74 19.46
CA LYS A 89 -4.42 30.05 20.10
C LYS A 89 -5.59 29.49 19.29
N SER A 90 -5.54 29.63 17.97
CA SER A 90 -6.58 29.09 17.09
C SER A 90 -6.63 27.57 17.13
N ALA A 91 -5.48 26.89 17.11
CA ALA A 91 -5.40 25.44 17.29
C ALA A 91 -5.97 25.01 18.65
N TRP A 92 -5.64 25.71 19.73
CA TRP A 92 -6.19 25.42 21.06
C TRP A 92 -7.71 25.58 21.12
N MET A 93 -8.26 26.62 20.51
CA MET A 93 -9.71 26.82 20.44
C MET A 93 -10.40 25.74 19.61
N GLU A 94 -9.85 25.37 18.46
CA GLU A 94 -10.43 24.35 17.59
C GLU A 94 -10.39 22.96 18.27
N VAL A 95 -9.28 22.61 18.92
CA VAL A 95 -9.18 21.38 19.73
C VAL A 95 -10.22 21.38 20.85
N LYS A 96 -10.39 22.51 21.55
CA LYS A 96 -11.38 22.62 22.62
C LYS A 96 -12.81 22.45 22.10
N LYS A 97 -13.12 23.03 20.94
CA LYS A 97 -14.41 22.89 20.26
C LYS A 97 -14.66 21.44 19.85
N GLN A 98 -13.73 20.81 19.12
CA GLN A 98 -13.83 19.39 18.75
C GLN A 98 -13.97 18.48 19.97
N SER A 99 -13.26 18.77 21.06
CA SER A 99 -13.35 17.98 22.29
C SER A 99 -14.72 18.08 22.96
N HIS A 100 -15.45 19.19 22.82
CA HIS A 100 -16.82 19.33 23.35
C HIS A 100 -17.86 18.66 22.43
N GLU A 101 -17.63 18.66 21.13
CA GLU A 101 -18.46 17.97 20.14
C GLU A 101 -18.20 16.45 20.08
N ALA A 102 -17.10 15.99 20.68
CA ALA A 102 -16.73 14.58 20.72
C ALA A 102 -17.73 13.76 21.54
N LEU A 103 -18.03 12.56 21.02
CA LEU A 103 -18.86 11.60 21.75
C LEU A 103 -18.17 11.17 23.06
N PRO A 104 -18.94 10.84 24.12
CA PRO A 104 -18.39 10.24 25.33
C PRO A 104 -17.51 9.03 25.00
N LEU A 105 -16.39 8.87 25.70
CA LEU A 105 -15.35 7.88 25.37
C LEU A 105 -15.92 6.47 25.18
N VAL A 106 -16.77 6.01 26.11
CA VAL A 106 -17.40 4.68 26.04
C VAL A 106 -18.27 4.52 24.79
N LYS A 107 -19.08 5.53 24.46
CA LYS A 107 -19.94 5.51 23.27
C LYS A 107 -19.09 5.50 22.00
N ASN A 108 -18.02 6.30 21.97
CA ASN A 108 -17.12 6.36 20.83
C ASN A 108 -16.38 5.04 20.61
N VAL A 109 -15.85 4.44 21.68
CA VAL A 109 -15.19 3.13 21.63
C VAL A 109 -16.15 2.05 21.15
N TRP A 110 -17.37 2.01 21.68
CA TRP A 110 -18.39 1.04 21.26
C TRP A 110 -18.76 1.17 19.79
N LEU A 111 -18.96 2.40 19.30
CA LEU A 111 -19.26 2.65 17.89
C LEU A 111 -18.12 2.19 16.98
N ASN A 112 -16.87 2.60 17.26
CA ASN A 112 -15.72 2.18 16.45
C ASN A 112 -15.46 0.67 16.53
N PHE A 113 -15.71 0.04 17.69
CA PHE A 113 -15.62 -1.41 17.83
C PHE A 113 -16.66 -2.13 16.97
N LYS A 114 -17.92 -1.67 17.03
CA LYS A 114 -19.01 -2.22 16.20
C LYS A 114 -18.71 -2.06 14.71
N ASP A 115 -18.32 -0.86 14.29
CA ASP A 115 -17.98 -0.57 12.89
C ASP A 115 -16.79 -1.44 12.42
N GLY A 116 -15.76 -1.58 13.27
CA GLY A 116 -14.61 -2.43 12.99
C GLY A 116 -14.97 -3.92 12.90
N LEU A 117 -15.86 -4.39 13.77
CA LEU A 117 -16.36 -5.77 13.75
C LEU A 117 -17.19 -6.05 12.48
N GLU A 118 -18.09 -5.13 12.12
CA GLU A 118 -18.91 -5.23 10.90
C GLU A 118 -18.03 -5.27 9.65
N MET A 119 -17.04 -4.37 9.56
CA MET A 119 -16.07 -4.34 8.47
C MET A 119 -15.23 -5.63 8.41
N THR A 120 -14.80 -6.16 9.57
CA THR A 120 -14.00 -7.40 9.64
C THR A 120 -14.82 -8.60 9.15
N ILE A 121 -16.05 -8.78 9.64
CA ILE A 121 -16.92 -9.90 9.24
C ILE A 121 -17.25 -9.82 7.75
N ALA A 122 -17.46 -8.62 7.21
CA ALA A 122 -17.75 -8.43 5.79
C ALA A 122 -16.58 -8.80 4.87
N ILE A 123 -15.34 -8.56 5.30
CA ILE A 123 -14.15 -8.67 4.44
C ILE A 123 -13.40 -10.00 4.62
N LEU A 124 -13.39 -10.56 5.85
CA LEU A 124 -12.58 -11.73 6.19
C LEU A 124 -12.79 -12.96 5.28
N PRO A 125 -14.03 -13.33 4.89
CA PRO A 125 -14.24 -14.46 3.97
C PRO A 125 -13.62 -14.21 2.60
N SER A 126 -13.68 -12.99 2.08
CA SER A 126 -13.08 -12.62 0.80
C SER A 126 -11.56 -12.67 0.85
N ILE A 127 -10.95 -12.19 1.94
CA ILE A 127 -9.50 -12.27 2.19
C ILE A 127 -9.01 -13.72 2.10
N LEU A 128 -9.64 -14.62 2.86
CA LEU A 128 -9.25 -16.03 2.91
C LEU A 128 -9.45 -16.71 1.55
N SER A 129 -10.58 -16.44 0.90
CA SER A 129 -10.90 -17.05 -0.40
C SER A 129 -9.93 -16.59 -1.49
N ILE A 130 -9.67 -15.28 -1.59
CA ILE A 130 -8.78 -14.75 -2.63
C ILE A 130 -7.33 -15.13 -2.34
N GLY A 131 -6.89 -15.11 -1.08
CA GLY A 131 -5.57 -15.59 -0.68
C GLY A 131 -5.36 -17.06 -1.05
N PHE A 132 -6.34 -17.93 -0.74
CA PHE A 132 -6.27 -19.35 -1.09
C PHE A 132 -6.24 -19.59 -2.61
N VAL A 133 -7.14 -18.95 -3.37
CA VAL A 133 -7.15 -19.06 -4.84
C VAL A 133 -5.85 -18.51 -5.44
N GLY A 134 -5.36 -17.39 -4.93
CA GLY A 134 -4.09 -16.79 -5.36
C GLY A 134 -2.91 -17.74 -5.11
N LEU A 135 -2.86 -18.40 -3.96
CA LEU A 135 -1.87 -19.45 -3.66
C LEU A 135 -1.97 -20.63 -4.63
N LEU A 136 -3.18 -21.09 -4.97
CA LEU A 136 -3.36 -22.16 -5.94
C LEU A 136 -2.84 -21.75 -7.32
N LEU A 137 -3.20 -20.55 -7.78
CA LEU A 137 -2.73 -20.01 -9.05
C LEU A 137 -1.20 -19.86 -9.06
N ALA A 138 -0.60 -19.40 -7.96
CA ALA A 138 0.83 -19.19 -7.87
C ALA A 138 1.66 -20.49 -7.86
N ASN A 139 1.15 -21.55 -7.22
CA ASN A 139 1.91 -22.80 -7.02
C ASN A 139 1.58 -23.90 -8.05
N PHE A 140 0.40 -23.88 -8.65
CA PHE A 140 -0.09 -24.97 -9.51
C PHE A 140 -0.42 -24.55 -10.94
N THR A 141 -0.27 -23.28 -11.32
CA THR A 141 -0.55 -22.79 -12.68
C THR A 141 0.54 -21.86 -13.19
N PRO A 142 0.72 -21.73 -14.52
CA PRO A 142 1.71 -20.81 -15.09
C PRO A 142 1.24 -19.34 -15.10
N VAL A 143 0.11 -19.01 -14.47
CA VAL A 143 -0.49 -17.67 -14.54
C VAL A 143 0.48 -16.61 -14.02
N ILE A 144 1.17 -16.87 -12.90
CA ILE A 144 2.13 -15.92 -12.33
C ILE A 144 3.41 -15.83 -13.17
N ASP A 145 3.82 -16.92 -13.80
CA ASP A 145 4.95 -16.90 -14.75
C ASP A 145 4.63 -16.02 -15.95
N ILE A 146 3.42 -16.14 -16.51
CA ILE A 146 2.97 -15.29 -17.62
C ILE A 146 2.86 -13.83 -17.17
N LEU A 147 2.28 -13.57 -15.99
CA LEU A 147 2.14 -12.22 -15.45
C LEU A 147 3.51 -11.57 -15.21
N SER A 148 4.53 -12.35 -14.83
CA SER A 148 5.89 -11.84 -14.56
C SER A 148 6.54 -11.13 -15.76
N TYR A 149 6.15 -11.48 -16.99
CA TYR A 149 6.70 -10.86 -18.20
C TYR A 149 6.44 -9.36 -18.28
N ILE A 150 5.40 -8.82 -17.60
CA ILE A 150 5.16 -7.37 -17.59
C ILE A 150 6.25 -6.60 -16.83
N PHE A 151 6.93 -7.26 -15.87
CA PHE A 151 8.01 -6.65 -15.09
C PHE A 151 9.40 -6.94 -15.66
N TYR A 152 9.53 -7.98 -16.48
CA TYR A 152 10.80 -8.40 -17.04
C TYR A 152 11.56 -7.27 -17.77
N PRO A 153 10.93 -6.42 -18.62
CA PRO A 153 11.62 -5.32 -19.28
C PRO A 153 12.27 -4.32 -18.31
N PHE A 154 11.66 -4.10 -17.14
CA PHE A 154 12.18 -3.14 -16.16
C PHE A 154 13.31 -3.75 -15.32
N VAL A 155 13.20 -5.03 -14.97
CA VAL A 155 14.26 -5.75 -14.24
C VAL A 155 15.49 -5.97 -15.13
N TYR A 156 15.28 -6.26 -16.42
CA TYR A 156 16.34 -6.52 -17.39
C TYR A 156 17.28 -5.32 -17.62
N LEU A 157 16.84 -4.09 -17.30
CA LEU A 157 17.66 -2.88 -17.39
C LEU A 157 18.88 -2.91 -16.46
N PHE A 158 18.87 -3.77 -15.44
CA PHE A 158 19.89 -3.76 -14.39
C PHE A 158 20.66 -5.07 -14.33
N PRO A 159 21.97 -5.03 -14.03
CA PRO A 159 22.81 -6.22 -13.90
C PRO A 159 22.62 -6.91 -12.54
N ILE A 160 21.37 -7.21 -12.16
CA ILE A 160 21.02 -7.95 -10.94
C ILE A 160 20.90 -9.45 -11.23
N ALA A 161 21.30 -10.29 -10.27
CA ALA A 161 21.10 -11.74 -10.36
C ALA A 161 19.60 -12.10 -10.36
N ASP A 162 19.28 -13.30 -10.85
CA ASP A 162 17.94 -13.90 -10.78
C ASP A 162 16.80 -13.02 -11.32
N GLN A 163 17.04 -12.26 -12.40
CA GLN A 163 16.08 -11.32 -12.98
C GLN A 163 14.68 -11.91 -13.22
N ALA A 164 14.61 -13.16 -13.73
CA ALA A 164 13.34 -13.85 -13.97
C ALA A 164 12.59 -14.13 -12.66
N LEU A 165 13.31 -14.55 -11.61
CA LEU A 165 12.74 -14.81 -10.29
C LEU A 165 12.28 -13.50 -9.63
N LEU A 166 13.05 -12.42 -9.79
CA LEU A 166 12.67 -11.10 -9.30
C LEU A 166 11.40 -10.57 -9.99
N ALA A 167 11.29 -10.74 -11.31
CA ALA A 167 10.07 -10.39 -12.06
C ALA A 167 8.87 -11.23 -11.57
N LYS A 168 9.06 -12.53 -11.32
CA LYS A 168 8.03 -13.42 -10.77
C LYS A 168 7.60 -13.01 -9.36
N ALA A 169 8.54 -12.70 -8.48
CA ALA A 169 8.27 -12.18 -7.14
C ALA A 169 7.56 -10.82 -7.18
N SER A 170 7.85 -9.98 -8.17
CA SER A 170 7.16 -8.71 -8.38
C SER A 170 5.69 -8.92 -8.78
N ALA A 171 5.42 -9.89 -9.68
CA ALA A 171 4.07 -10.22 -10.11
C ALA A 171 3.22 -10.85 -9.00
N ILE A 172 3.77 -11.78 -8.21
CA ILE A 172 3.01 -12.45 -7.15
C ILE A 172 2.57 -11.50 -6.02
N SER A 173 3.21 -10.32 -5.90
CA SER A 173 2.84 -9.31 -4.91
C SER A 173 1.39 -8.84 -5.01
N ILE A 174 0.75 -8.98 -6.19
CA ILE A 174 -0.66 -8.64 -6.37
C ILE A 174 -1.60 -9.56 -5.58
N ILE A 175 -1.19 -10.81 -5.34
CA ILE A 175 -1.98 -11.76 -4.58
C ILE A 175 -1.85 -11.41 -3.10
N GLU A 176 -0.62 -11.36 -2.62
CA GLU A 176 -0.29 -11.21 -1.22
C GLU A 176 1.12 -10.63 -1.04
N MET A 177 1.26 -9.74 -0.05
CA MET A 177 2.53 -9.07 0.25
C MET A 177 3.66 -10.03 0.67
N PHE A 178 3.36 -11.18 1.26
CA PHE A 178 4.35 -12.07 1.87
C PHE A 178 4.92 -13.11 0.91
N LEU A 179 4.13 -13.57 -0.05
CA LEU A 179 4.53 -14.60 -1.01
C LEU A 179 5.78 -14.26 -1.82
N PRO A 180 6.01 -13.01 -2.27
CA PRO A 180 7.26 -12.66 -2.94
C PRO A 180 8.49 -13.03 -2.10
N SER A 181 8.43 -12.79 -0.79
CA SER A 181 9.54 -13.04 0.13
C SER A 181 9.85 -14.54 0.26
N LEU A 182 8.83 -15.39 0.22
CA LEU A 182 9.00 -16.84 0.27
C LEU A 182 9.66 -17.41 -0.98
N LEU A 183 9.46 -16.78 -2.15
CA LEU A 183 10.06 -17.25 -3.40
C LEU A 183 11.58 -17.04 -3.48
N VAL A 184 12.12 -16.09 -2.71
CA VAL A 184 13.53 -15.66 -2.85
C VAL A 184 14.39 -15.95 -1.63
N VAL A 185 13.91 -16.77 -0.69
CA VAL A 185 14.63 -17.13 0.55
C VAL A 185 16.02 -17.70 0.31
N ASN A 186 16.23 -18.41 -0.81
CA ASN A 186 17.51 -19.05 -1.15
C ASN A 186 18.35 -18.28 -2.17
N THR A 187 18.08 -16.97 -2.35
CA THR A 187 18.78 -16.11 -3.32
C THR A 187 19.80 -15.19 -2.66
N THR A 188 20.48 -14.37 -3.47
CA THR A 188 21.46 -13.38 -2.99
C THR A 188 20.80 -12.33 -2.09
N LEU A 189 21.60 -11.72 -1.22
CA LEU A 189 21.15 -10.64 -0.34
C LEU A 189 20.57 -9.46 -1.13
N GLN A 190 21.13 -9.16 -2.31
CA GLN A 190 20.62 -8.14 -3.23
C GLN A 190 19.17 -8.40 -3.66
N VAL A 191 18.86 -9.62 -4.10
CA VAL A 191 17.51 -10.00 -4.56
C VAL A 191 16.53 -10.01 -3.40
N LYS A 192 16.93 -10.57 -2.26
CA LYS A 192 16.16 -10.54 -1.00
C LYS A 192 15.80 -9.13 -0.60
N PHE A 193 16.76 -8.21 -0.61
CA PHE A 193 16.54 -6.80 -0.26
C PHE A 193 15.52 -6.13 -1.19
N VAL A 194 15.66 -6.29 -2.51
CA VAL A 194 14.73 -5.72 -3.49
C VAL A 194 13.32 -6.28 -3.31
N VAL A 195 13.19 -7.60 -3.15
CA VAL A 195 11.88 -8.24 -2.97
C VAL A 195 11.23 -7.85 -1.65
N GLY A 196 11.99 -7.79 -0.55
CA GLY A 196 11.46 -7.34 0.74
C GLY A 196 10.87 -5.93 0.67
N ILE A 197 11.57 -5.00 0.01
CA ILE A 197 11.05 -3.64 -0.20
C ILE A 197 9.85 -3.64 -1.14
N THR A 198 9.88 -4.42 -2.21
CA THR A 198 8.77 -4.55 -3.16
C THR A 198 7.50 -5.07 -2.49
N SER A 199 7.63 -6.07 -1.61
CA SER A 199 6.56 -6.61 -0.77
C SER A 199 5.86 -5.54 0.08
N VAL A 200 6.61 -4.55 0.57
CA VAL A 200 6.07 -3.45 1.41
C VAL A 200 5.52 -2.31 0.56
N SER A 201 6.27 -1.87 -0.45
CA SER A 201 5.97 -0.68 -1.25
C SER A 201 4.85 -0.88 -2.27
N ALA A 202 4.58 -2.13 -2.70
CA ALA A 202 3.49 -2.44 -3.62
C ALA A 202 2.13 -1.94 -3.09
N ILE A 203 1.90 -2.06 -1.77
CA ILE A 203 0.70 -1.68 -1.01
C ILE A 203 -0.58 -2.42 -1.44
N ILE A 204 -0.85 -2.53 -2.73
CA ILE A 204 -2.07 -3.10 -3.30
C ILE A 204 -1.91 -4.59 -3.52
N PHE A 205 -2.71 -5.38 -2.81
CA PHE A 205 -2.80 -6.83 -2.96
C PHE A 205 -4.22 -7.30 -2.65
N PHE A 206 -4.63 -8.39 -3.29
CA PHE A 206 -6.00 -8.90 -3.24
C PHE A 206 -6.35 -9.62 -1.95
N SER A 207 -5.36 -10.16 -1.23
CA SER A 207 -5.62 -10.86 0.04
C SER A 207 -5.99 -9.95 1.20
N ALA A 208 -5.87 -8.62 1.12
CA ALA A 208 -6.44 -7.74 2.16
C ALA A 208 -6.82 -6.34 1.67
N LEU A 209 -5.89 -5.57 1.08
CA LEU A 209 -6.15 -4.16 0.82
C LEU A 209 -7.31 -3.95 -0.16
N VAL A 210 -7.37 -4.71 -1.25
CA VAL A 210 -8.41 -4.54 -2.28
C VAL A 210 -9.82 -4.72 -1.69
N PRO A 211 -10.15 -5.85 -1.01
CA PRO A 211 -11.43 -5.98 -0.30
C PRO A 211 -11.73 -4.84 0.67
N CYS A 212 -10.73 -4.38 1.42
CA CYS A 212 -10.89 -3.24 2.34
C CYS A 212 -11.29 -1.95 1.61
N ILE A 213 -10.64 -1.62 0.49
CA ILE A 213 -10.99 -0.43 -0.30
C ILE A 213 -12.41 -0.58 -0.89
N LEU A 214 -12.76 -1.77 -1.38
CA LEU A 214 -14.08 -2.04 -1.97
C LEU A 214 -15.23 -1.97 -0.94
N ALA A 215 -14.94 -2.25 0.33
CA ALA A 215 -15.90 -2.06 1.42
C ALA A 215 -16.14 -0.58 1.79
N THR A 216 -15.32 0.34 1.28
CA THR A 216 -15.50 1.79 1.50
C THR A 216 -16.33 2.45 0.41
N GLU A 217 -16.85 3.65 0.70
CA GLU A 217 -17.55 4.46 -0.31
C GLU A 217 -16.65 5.14 -1.34
N ILE A 218 -15.33 4.95 -1.27
CA ILE A 218 -14.44 5.52 -2.29
C ILE A 218 -14.77 4.88 -3.66
N LYS A 219 -15.32 3.65 -3.70
CA LYS A 219 -15.81 3.00 -4.94
C LYS A 219 -14.79 3.06 -6.09
N VAL A 220 -13.56 2.63 -5.79
CA VAL A 220 -12.49 2.55 -6.79
C VAL A 220 -12.71 1.28 -7.63
N PRO A 221 -12.76 1.37 -8.97
CA PRO A 221 -12.91 0.18 -9.80
C PRO A 221 -11.63 -0.68 -9.76
N ILE A 222 -11.79 -2.00 -9.74
CA ILE A 222 -10.69 -2.97 -9.56
C ILE A 222 -9.57 -2.77 -10.60
N TRP A 223 -9.92 -2.47 -11.86
CA TRP A 223 -8.92 -2.25 -12.90
C TRP A 223 -7.99 -1.07 -12.57
N GLN A 224 -8.49 -0.02 -11.90
CA GLN A 224 -7.63 1.10 -11.48
C GLN A 224 -6.66 0.66 -10.39
N LEU A 225 -7.10 -0.17 -9.45
CA LEU A 225 -6.22 -0.72 -8.41
C LEU A 225 -5.11 -1.58 -9.03
N VAL A 226 -5.43 -2.39 -10.04
CA VAL A 226 -4.42 -3.18 -10.78
C VAL A 226 -3.43 -2.28 -11.53
N CYS A 227 -3.91 -1.20 -12.19
CA CYS A 227 -3.01 -0.24 -12.83
C CYS A 227 -2.09 0.47 -11.83
N ILE A 228 -2.64 0.90 -10.68
CA ILE A 228 -1.85 1.55 -9.62
C ILE A 228 -0.83 0.57 -9.06
N TRP A 229 -1.22 -0.67 -8.79
CA TRP A 229 -0.31 -1.74 -8.34
C TRP A 229 0.87 -1.89 -9.31
N PHE A 230 0.58 -2.04 -10.61
CA PHE A 230 1.61 -2.21 -11.63
C PHE A 230 2.59 -1.03 -11.65
N ILE A 231 2.07 0.21 -11.62
CA ILE A 231 2.90 1.42 -11.58
C ILE A 231 3.77 1.44 -10.32
N ARG A 232 3.18 1.15 -9.16
CA ARG A 232 3.90 1.16 -7.88
C ARG A 232 5.01 0.12 -7.84
N VAL A 233 4.73 -1.12 -8.26
CA VAL A 233 5.73 -2.19 -8.33
C VAL A 233 6.85 -1.80 -9.31
N THR A 234 6.49 -1.31 -10.49
CA THR A 234 7.48 -0.88 -11.50
C THR A 234 8.38 0.23 -10.96
N LEU A 235 7.82 1.29 -10.38
CA LEU A 235 8.59 2.38 -9.78
C LEU A 235 9.46 1.88 -8.62
N THR A 236 8.94 0.96 -7.81
CA THR A 236 9.71 0.36 -6.72
C THR A 236 10.92 -0.40 -7.26
N LEU A 237 10.76 -1.21 -8.31
CA LEU A 237 11.88 -1.92 -8.93
C LEU A 237 12.92 -0.97 -9.51
N LEU A 238 12.48 0.05 -10.26
CA LEU A 238 13.36 1.05 -10.87
C LEU A 238 14.18 1.84 -9.85
N ILE A 239 13.68 2.03 -8.62
CA ILE A 239 14.37 2.73 -7.54
C ILE A 239 15.23 1.77 -6.71
N THR A 240 14.69 0.60 -6.39
CA THR A 240 15.29 -0.31 -5.40
C THR A 240 16.40 -1.16 -5.99
N ILE A 241 16.31 -1.56 -7.26
CA ILE A 241 17.36 -2.38 -7.89
C ILE A 241 18.70 -1.62 -7.93
N PRO A 242 18.78 -0.36 -8.43
CA PRO A 242 20.01 0.43 -8.36
C PRO A 242 20.54 0.60 -6.94
N LEU A 243 19.64 0.88 -5.98
CA LEU A 243 20.03 1.04 -4.59
C LEU A 243 20.68 -0.24 -4.03
N SER A 244 20.08 -1.40 -4.33
CA SER A 244 20.60 -2.70 -3.92
C SER A 244 22.00 -2.97 -4.50
N LEU A 245 22.21 -2.67 -5.78
CA LEU A 245 23.51 -2.85 -6.47
C LEU A 245 24.63 -1.94 -5.93
N VAL A 246 24.27 -0.80 -5.32
CA VAL A 246 25.25 0.11 -4.71
C VAL A 246 25.60 -0.32 -3.28
N LEU A 247 24.66 -0.95 -2.58
CA LEU A 247 24.81 -1.32 -1.17
C LEU A 247 25.46 -2.68 -0.96
N PHE A 248 25.32 -3.60 -1.90
CA PHE A 248 25.77 -5.00 -1.82
C PHE A 248 26.50 -5.41 -3.10
#